data_AF-A0A971A6H2-F1
#
_entry.id   AF-A0A971A6H2-F1
#
_cell.length_a   1.000
_cell.length_b   1.000
_cell.length_c   1.000
_cell.angle_alpha   90.00
_cell.angle_beta   90.00
_cell.angle_gamma   90.00
#
_symmetry.space_group_name_H-M   'P 1'
#
loop_
_entity.id
_entity.type
_entity.pdbx_description
1 polymer ?
#
loop_
_entity_poly.entity_id
_entity_poly.type
_entity_poly.pdbx_seq_one_letter_code
_entity_poly.pdbx_strand_id
1 'polypeptide(L)'
;MDDEQQGSSGRGRVLSIDALRGFDMFWIVGGGTLFESLVKVWPHRVTETIHQQLQHVVWEGFRFEDLIFPLFIFLMGAVMPFSLSRRMERGQSSLVLHLHVVKRAVVLILLGMILNGLLQFNWSTMRWPGVLQRIGLCYFFAALIVMHTRWRAQAIVVAVVLLAYWAVTMLVA
;
A
#
# COMPACT_ATOMS: atom_id res chain seq x y z
N MET A 1 -7.41 48.53 6.66
CA MET A 1 -7.10 47.97 7.98
C MET A 1 -8.13 46.91 8.20
N ASP A 2 -7.81 45.68 7.82
CA ASP A 2 -8.29 44.42 8.38
C ASP A 2 -7.48 43.33 7.70
N ASP A 3 -6.74 42.62 8.54
CA ASP A 3 -5.76 41.59 8.22
C ASP A 3 -6.42 40.37 7.59
N GLU A 4 -6.15 40.08 6.31
CA GLU A 4 -6.21 38.70 5.83
C GLU A 4 -4.86 38.03 6.07
N GLN A 5 -4.84 37.44 7.26
CA GLN A 5 -3.76 36.71 7.89
C GLN A 5 -3.11 35.67 6.98
N GLN A 6 -1.77 35.74 7.01
CA GLN A 6 -0.80 34.69 6.73
C GLN A 6 -1.30 33.27 7.11
N GLY A 7 -1.65 32.49 6.09
CA GLY A 7 -1.71 31.03 6.18
C GLY A 7 -0.33 30.41 6.03
N SER A 8 0.50 30.47 7.08
CA SER A 8 1.71 29.65 7.14
C SER A 8 1.33 28.17 7.36
N SER A 9 1.42 27.33 6.33
CA SER A 9 1.33 25.87 6.48
C SER A 9 2.47 25.20 5.72
N GLY A 10 3.45 24.68 6.48
CA GLY A 10 4.76 24.25 5.99
C GLY A 10 4.72 23.28 4.80
N ARG A 11 5.37 23.67 3.69
CA ARG A 11 5.68 22.87 2.48
C ARG A 11 4.69 21.72 2.25
N GLY A 12 3.47 22.08 1.82
CA GLY A 12 2.23 21.33 1.99
C GLY A 12 2.21 19.85 1.58
N ARG A 13 1.31 19.09 2.22
CA ARG A 13 0.93 17.73 1.82
C ARG A 13 0.50 17.73 0.36
N VAL A 14 0.85 16.68 -0.39
CA VAL A 14 0.46 16.57 -1.80
C VAL A 14 -1.00 16.14 -1.86
N LEU A 15 -1.90 17.08 -2.15
CA LEU A 15 -3.34 16.86 -2.11
C LEU A 15 -3.80 15.74 -3.05
N SER A 16 -3.22 15.64 -4.25
CA SER A 16 -3.56 14.59 -5.22
C SER A 16 -3.26 13.18 -4.69
N ILE A 17 -2.16 13.02 -3.95
CA ILE A 17 -1.78 11.75 -3.33
C ILE A 17 -2.74 11.38 -2.21
N ASP A 18 -3.11 12.36 -1.38
CA ASP A 18 -4.04 12.13 -0.28
C ASP A 18 -5.46 11.79 -0.81
N ALA A 19 -5.90 12.46 -1.88
CA ALA A 19 -7.17 12.18 -2.56
C ALA A 19 -7.19 10.78 -3.18
N LEU A 20 -6.13 10.39 -3.90
CA LEU A 20 -6.05 9.07 -4.53
C LEU A 20 -5.97 7.95 -3.49
N ARG A 21 -5.25 8.17 -2.37
CA ARG A 21 -5.26 7.21 -1.26
C ARG A 21 -6.64 7.08 -0.62
N GLY A 22 -7.37 8.19 -0.46
CA GLY A 22 -8.74 8.16 0.06
C GLY A 22 -9.68 7.35 -0.85
N PHE A 23 -9.53 7.52 -2.17
CA PHE A 23 -10.22 6.73 -3.17
C PHE A 23 -9.91 5.23 -3.02
N ASP A 24 -8.63 4.84 -2.92
CA ASP A 24 -8.25 3.44 -2.72
C ASP A 24 -8.81 2.86 -1.43
N MET A 25 -8.74 3.61 -0.32
CA MET A 25 -9.27 3.16 0.97
C MET A 25 -10.78 2.95 0.92
N PHE A 26 -11.52 3.80 0.18
CA PHE A 26 -12.96 3.64 0.00
C PHE A 26 -13.30 2.30 -0.68
N TRP A 27 -12.58 1.94 -1.75
CA TRP A 27 -12.81 0.67 -2.46
C TRP A 27 -12.43 -0.53 -1.60
N ILE A 28 -11.25 -0.52 -0.96
CA ILE A 28 -10.76 -1.61 -0.11
C ILE A 28 -11.70 -1.93 1.06
N VAL A 29 -12.34 -0.91 1.65
CA VAL A 29 -13.21 -1.09 2.83
C VAL A 29 -14.56 -1.73 2.45
N GLY A 30 -15.00 -1.60 1.21
CA GLY A 30 -16.31 -2.12 0.79
C GLY A 30 -17.05 -1.24 -0.22
N GLY A 31 -16.33 -0.41 -0.98
CA GLY A 31 -16.94 0.35 -2.08
C GLY A 31 -17.69 -0.58 -3.05
N GLY A 32 -17.11 -1.73 -3.41
CA GLY A 32 -17.75 -2.73 -4.26
C GLY A 32 -19.11 -3.19 -3.72
N THR A 33 -19.19 -3.58 -2.43
CA THR A 33 -20.42 -4.11 -1.83
C THR A 33 -21.55 -3.07 -1.73
N LEU A 34 -21.20 -1.79 -1.58
CA LEU A 34 -22.17 -0.69 -1.62
C LEU A 34 -22.83 -0.60 -3.01
N PHE A 35 -22.03 -0.65 -4.08
CA PHE A 35 -22.52 -0.60 -5.44
C PHE A 35 -23.29 -1.88 -5.84
N GLU A 36 -22.87 -3.05 -5.36
CA GLU A 36 -23.66 -4.29 -5.53
C GLU A 36 -25.07 -4.17 -4.93
N SER A 37 -25.18 -3.53 -3.77
CA SER A 37 -26.48 -3.28 -3.12
C SER A 37 -27.35 -2.32 -3.94
N LEU A 38 -26.74 -1.32 -4.58
CA LEU A 38 -27.43 -0.36 -5.45
C LEU A 38 -27.95 -1.03 -6.74
N VAL A 39 -27.16 -1.92 -7.35
CA VAL A 39 -27.54 -2.67 -8.55
C VAL A 39 -28.78 -3.53 -8.30
N LYS A 40 -28.89 -4.14 -7.10
CA LYS A 40 -30.07 -4.93 -6.71
C LYS A 40 -31.36 -4.10 -6.62
N VAL A 41 -31.24 -2.82 -6.26
CA VAL A 41 -32.40 -1.90 -6.14
C VAL A 41 -32.76 -1.31 -7.50
N TRP A 42 -31.79 -1.08 -8.39
CA TRP A 42 -32.01 -0.51 -9.71
C TRP A 42 -31.26 -1.30 -10.80
N PRO A 43 -31.86 -2.40 -11.31
CA PRO A 43 -31.28 -3.17 -12.40
C PRO A 43 -31.47 -2.44 -13.72
N HIS A 44 -30.36 -1.95 -14.28
CA HIS A 44 -30.29 -1.27 -15.58
C HIS A 44 -29.01 -1.74 -16.29
N ARG A 45 -28.96 -1.64 -17.63
CA ARG A 45 -27.78 -2.07 -18.42
C ARG A 45 -26.47 -1.41 -17.95
N VAL A 46 -26.55 -0.18 -17.48
CA VAL A 46 -25.42 0.59 -16.95
C VAL A 46 -24.97 0.06 -15.59
N THR A 47 -25.90 -0.22 -14.67
CA THR A 47 -25.56 -0.74 -13.34
C THR A 47 -24.99 -2.15 -13.43
N GLU A 48 -25.47 -2.97 -14.36
CA GLU A 48 -24.91 -4.29 -14.63
C GLU A 48 -23.46 -4.21 -15.16
N THR A 49 -23.18 -3.24 -16.05
CA THR A 49 -21.81 -3.04 -16.56
C THR A 49 -20.86 -2.59 -15.46
N ILE A 50 -21.32 -1.72 -14.55
CA ILE A 50 -20.56 -1.29 -13.37
C ILE A 50 -20.33 -2.48 -12.43
N HIS A 51 -21.35 -3.30 -12.18
CA HIS A 51 -21.23 -4.49 -11.35
C HIS A 51 -20.15 -5.44 -11.88
N GLN A 52 -20.13 -5.67 -13.20
CA GLN A 52 -19.08 -6.47 -13.82
C GLN A 52 -17.69 -5.87 -13.56
N GLN A 53 -17.51 -4.56 -13.64
CA GLN A 53 -16.20 -3.94 -13.37
C GLN A 53 -15.74 -4.04 -11.90
N LEU A 54 -16.67 -4.19 -10.97
CA LEU A 54 -16.41 -4.34 -9.53
C LEU A 54 -16.17 -5.78 -9.09
N GLN A 55 -16.26 -6.74 -10.00
CA GLN A 55 -15.91 -8.13 -9.75
C GLN A 55 -14.49 -8.43 -10.20
N HIS A 56 -13.86 -9.41 -9.58
CA HIS A 56 -12.56 -9.93 -10.01
C HIS A 56 -12.70 -10.93 -11.16
N VAL A 57 -11.78 -10.88 -12.13
CA VAL A 57 -11.61 -11.99 -13.07
C VAL A 57 -10.93 -13.17 -12.37
N VAL A 58 -11.29 -14.40 -12.75
CA VAL A 58 -10.72 -15.61 -12.13
C VAL A 58 -9.29 -15.86 -12.60
N TRP A 59 -8.98 -15.55 -13.87
CA TRP A 59 -7.69 -15.89 -14.48
C TRP A 59 -7.26 -14.90 -15.57
N GLU A 60 -7.99 -14.86 -16.69
CA GLU A 60 -7.67 -14.01 -17.84
C GLU A 60 -8.66 -12.86 -17.98
N GLY A 61 -8.13 -11.65 -18.04
CA GLY A 61 -8.89 -10.42 -18.20
C GLY A 61 -8.38 -9.31 -17.31
N PHE A 62 -9.07 -8.17 -17.34
CA PHE A 62 -8.74 -7.02 -16.52
C PHE A 62 -10.04 -6.29 -16.17
N ARG A 63 -10.29 -6.11 -14.87
CA ARG A 63 -11.43 -5.34 -14.35
C ARG A 63 -10.94 -4.24 -13.42
N PHE A 64 -11.79 -3.24 -13.20
CA PHE A 64 -11.45 -2.08 -12.37
C PHE A 64 -11.03 -2.48 -10.94
N GLU A 65 -11.73 -3.43 -10.31
CA GLU A 65 -11.43 -3.87 -8.94
C GLU A 65 -10.00 -4.46 -8.81
N ASP A 66 -9.47 -5.06 -9.88
CA ASP A 66 -8.13 -5.63 -9.91
C ASP A 66 -7.02 -4.57 -9.83
N LEU A 67 -7.32 -3.31 -10.17
CA LEU A 67 -6.36 -2.20 -10.17
C LEU A 67 -6.17 -1.57 -8.79
N ILE A 68 -7.16 -1.69 -7.90
CA ILE A 68 -7.17 -1.04 -6.58
C ILE A 68 -5.95 -1.48 -5.75
N PHE A 69 -5.65 -2.78 -5.74
CA PHE A 69 -4.53 -3.29 -4.95
C PHE A 69 -3.15 -2.87 -5.50
N PRO A 70 -2.84 -3.03 -6.81
CA PRO A 70 -1.62 -2.49 -7.41
C PRO A 70 -1.45 -0.99 -7.19
N LEU A 71 -2.52 -0.21 -7.34
CA LEU A 71 -2.52 1.23 -7.13
C LEU A 71 -2.14 1.59 -5.68
N PHE A 72 -2.75 0.91 -4.71
CA PHE A 72 -2.45 1.09 -3.30
C PHE A 72 -0.97 0.82 -2.96
N ILE A 73 -0.41 -0.28 -3.46
CA ILE A 73 1.00 -0.65 -3.21
C ILE A 73 1.94 0.37 -3.87
N PHE A 74 1.63 0.80 -5.10
CA PHE A 74 2.38 1.83 -5.80
C PHE A 74 2.40 3.15 -5.02
N LEU A 75 1.24 3.62 -4.56
CA LEU A 75 1.14 4.84 -3.76
C LEU A 75 1.87 4.73 -2.42
N MET A 76 1.74 3.59 -1.73
CA MET A 76 2.47 3.35 -0.49
C MET A 76 3.99 3.43 -0.70
N GLY A 77 4.49 2.85 -1.80
CA GLY A 77 5.90 2.90 -2.19
C GLY A 77 6.35 4.32 -2.56
N ALA A 78 5.61 5.00 -3.43
CA ALA A 78 5.96 6.33 -3.94
C ALA A 78 6.01 7.39 -2.82
N VAL A 79 5.13 7.30 -1.81
CA VAL A 79 5.06 8.28 -0.72
C VAL A 79 6.10 8.04 0.37
N MET A 80 6.61 6.82 0.49
CA MET A 80 7.53 6.44 1.56
C MET A 80 8.79 7.33 1.61
N PRO A 81 9.54 7.56 0.52
CA PRO A 81 10.73 8.41 0.55
C PRO A 81 10.42 9.83 0.99
N PHE A 82 9.34 10.43 0.48
CA PHE A 82 8.94 11.79 0.88
C PHE A 82 8.63 11.87 2.38
N SER A 83 7.97 10.85 2.95
CA SER A 83 7.66 10.81 4.38
C SER A 83 8.92 10.66 5.25
N LEU A 84 9.88 9.82 4.83
CA LEU A 84 11.13 9.57 5.55
C LEU A 84 12.07 10.78 5.44
N SER A 85 12.31 11.30 4.24
CA SER A 85 13.16 12.49 4.01
C SER A 85 12.68 13.68 4.83
N ARG A 86 11.36 13.91 4.90
CA ARG A 86 10.79 15.00 5.69
C ARG A 86 11.01 14.86 7.20
N ARG A 87 11.06 13.64 7.71
CA ARG A 87 11.37 13.37 9.13
C ARG A 87 12.85 13.57 9.42
N MET A 88 13.72 13.20 8.46
CA MET A 88 15.16 13.43 8.53
C MET A 88 15.50 14.92 8.48
N GLU A 89 14.87 15.69 7.59
CA GLU A 89 15.02 17.15 7.48
C GLU A 89 14.59 17.90 8.75
N ARG A 90 13.63 17.35 9.50
CA ARG A 90 13.19 17.91 10.79
C ARG A 90 14.16 17.62 11.94
N GLY A 91 15.32 17.03 11.68
CA GLY A 91 16.33 16.73 12.70
C GLY A 91 15.92 15.63 13.68
N GLN A 92 14.98 14.75 13.31
CA GLN A 92 14.64 13.63 14.18
C GLN A 92 15.84 12.69 14.36
N SER A 93 16.10 12.28 15.60
CA SER A 93 17.14 11.29 15.91
C SER A 93 16.96 10.03 15.07
N SER A 94 18.06 9.52 14.51
CA SER A 94 18.08 8.32 13.69
C SER A 94 17.41 7.14 14.41
N LEU A 95 17.62 6.99 15.73
CA LEU A 95 17.04 5.92 16.52
C LEU A 95 15.51 5.97 16.57
N VAL A 96 14.93 7.17 16.65
CA VAL A 96 13.47 7.36 16.64
C VAL A 96 12.88 6.98 15.28
N LEU A 97 13.59 7.30 14.19
CA LEU A 97 13.15 6.94 12.84
C LEU A 97 13.17 5.42 12.62
N HIS A 98 14.24 4.74 13.06
CA HIS A 98 14.33 3.28 12.99
C HIS A 98 13.24 2.60 13.81
N LEU A 99 13.03 3.03 15.07
CA LEU A 99 11.96 2.49 15.92
C LEU A 99 10.57 2.71 15.32
N HIS A 100 10.34 3.83 14.65
CA HIS A 100 9.08 4.09 13.95
C HIS A 100 8.84 3.08 12.82
N VAL A 101 9.87 2.83 11.99
CA VAL A 101 9.80 1.87 10.89
C VAL A 101 9.57 0.45 11.42
N VAL A 102 10.34 0.02 12.43
CA VAL A 102 10.19 -1.29 13.09
C VAL A 102 8.80 -1.44 13.69
N LYS A 103 8.32 -0.46 14.47
CA LYS A 103 6.99 -0.50 15.08
C LYS A 103 5.91 -0.66 14.02
N ARG A 104 5.99 0.09 12.90
CA ARG A 104 5.01 -0.03 11.82
C ARG A 104 5.03 -1.41 11.18
N ALA A 105 6.22 -1.95 10.89
CA ALA A 105 6.35 -3.29 10.31
C ALA A 105 5.78 -4.37 11.25
N VAL A 106 6.13 -4.31 12.53
CA VAL A 106 5.64 -5.23 13.56
C VAL A 106 4.12 -5.14 13.69
N VAL A 107 3.55 -3.93 13.76
CA VAL A 107 2.08 -3.75 13.86
C VAL A 107 1.37 -4.37 12.65
N LEU A 108 1.88 -4.16 11.43
CA LEU A 108 1.28 -4.75 10.23
C LEU A 108 1.39 -6.28 10.22
N ILE A 109 2.54 -6.83 10.62
CA ILE A 109 2.74 -8.28 10.70
C ILE A 109 1.82 -8.90 11.76
N LEU A 110 1.77 -8.31 12.96
CA LEU A 110 0.90 -8.77 14.05
C LEU A 110 -0.57 -8.72 13.65
N LEU A 111 -1.03 -7.61 13.07
CA LEU A 111 -2.41 -7.47 12.61
C LEU A 111 -2.73 -8.50 11.52
N GLY A 112 -1.78 -8.76 10.60
CA GLY A 112 -1.94 -9.77 9.57
C GLY A 112 -2.04 -11.18 10.15
N MET A 113 -1.26 -11.50 11.19
CA MET A 113 -1.35 -12.79 11.86
C MET A 113 -2.68 -12.95 12.59
N ILE A 114 -3.17 -11.90 13.27
CA ILE A 114 -4.49 -11.88 13.90
C ILE A 114 -5.59 -12.19 12.88
N LEU A 115 -5.56 -11.53 11.72
CA LEU A 115 -6.52 -11.76 10.64
C LEU A 115 -6.43 -13.18 10.05
N ASN A 116 -5.24 -13.78 10.01
CA ASN A 116 -5.02 -15.14 9.50
C ASN A 116 -5.29 -16.25 10.53
N GLY A 117 -5.94 -15.93 11.65
CA GLY A 117 -6.36 -16.94 12.63
C GLY A 117 -5.40 -17.17 13.80
N LEU A 118 -4.49 -16.23 14.09
CA LEU A 118 -3.62 -16.33 15.29
C LEU A 118 -4.43 -16.51 16.58
N LEU A 119 -5.61 -15.89 16.66
CA LEU A 119 -6.52 -16.01 17.82
C LEU A 119 -7.29 -17.34 17.86
N GLN A 120 -7.28 -18.13 16.79
CA GLN A 120 -7.93 -19.44 16.74
C GLN A 120 -7.00 -20.57 17.23
N PHE A 121 -5.74 -20.26 17.58
CA PHE A 121 -4.70 -21.17 18.11
C PHE A 121 -4.49 -22.47 17.28
N ASN A 122 -4.90 -22.47 16.02
CA ASN A 122 -4.80 -23.64 15.14
C ASN A 122 -3.61 -23.47 14.20
N TRP A 123 -2.44 -23.93 14.65
CA TRP A 123 -1.17 -23.79 13.95
C TRP A 123 -1.12 -24.55 12.62
N SER A 124 -1.93 -25.59 12.43
CA SER A 124 -1.97 -26.38 11.19
C SER A 124 -2.67 -25.69 10.03
N THR A 125 -3.62 -24.79 10.29
CA THR A 125 -4.38 -24.07 9.25
C THR A 125 -3.90 -22.62 9.09
N MET A 126 -2.87 -22.22 9.84
CA MET A 126 -2.38 -20.85 9.85
C MET A 126 -1.81 -20.47 8.49
N ARG A 127 -2.43 -19.49 7.83
CA ARG A 127 -1.89 -18.90 6.61
C ARG A 127 -0.78 -17.92 6.97
N TRP A 128 0.45 -18.43 7.04
CA TRP A 128 1.64 -17.62 7.37
C TRP A 128 1.85 -16.41 6.44
N PRO A 129 1.74 -16.53 5.10
CA PRO A 129 1.97 -15.40 4.20
C PRO A 129 0.66 -14.66 3.85
N GLY A 130 0.24 -13.71 4.69
CA GLY A 130 -0.82 -12.77 4.36
C GLY A 130 -0.31 -11.51 3.63
N VAL A 131 -1.24 -10.78 3.02
CA VAL A 131 -0.94 -9.55 2.28
C VAL A 131 -0.33 -8.49 3.20
N LEU A 132 -0.86 -8.36 4.41
CA LEU A 132 -0.43 -7.34 5.38
C LEU A 132 1.00 -7.59 5.89
N GLN A 133 1.35 -8.85 6.14
CA GLN A 133 2.70 -9.27 6.53
C GLN A 133 3.71 -8.94 5.43
N ARG A 134 3.38 -9.25 4.17
CA ARG A 134 4.22 -8.93 3.00
C ARG A 134 4.44 -7.42 2.87
N ILE A 135 3.38 -6.62 2.99
CA ILE A 135 3.48 -5.15 2.97
C ILE A 135 4.37 -4.65 4.11
N GLY A 136 4.20 -5.18 5.32
CA GLY A 136 5.00 -4.82 6.49
C GLY A 136 6.50 -5.10 6.28
N LEU A 137 6.81 -6.27 5.74
CA LEU A 137 8.19 -6.68 5.46
C LEU A 137 8.83 -5.87 4.33
N CYS A 138 8.10 -5.69 3.21
CA CYS A 138 8.57 -4.87 2.10
C CYS A 138 8.78 -3.41 2.53
N TYR A 139 7.87 -2.85 3.33
CA TYR A 139 8.01 -1.51 3.89
C TYR A 139 9.27 -1.39 4.76
N PHE A 140 9.53 -2.37 5.63
CA PHE A 140 10.69 -2.39 6.50
C PHE A 140 12.01 -2.32 5.71
N PHE A 141 12.19 -3.24 4.75
CA PHE A 141 13.42 -3.26 3.93
C PHE A 141 13.55 -2.04 3.03
N ALA A 142 12.46 -1.62 2.38
CA ALA A 142 12.47 -0.43 1.55
C ALA A 142 12.82 0.83 2.34
N ALA A 143 12.27 0.99 3.55
CA ALA A 143 12.59 2.13 4.42
C ALA A 143 14.06 2.12 4.85
N LEU A 144 14.63 0.96 5.21
CA LEU A 144 16.06 0.85 5.53
C LEU A 144 16.94 1.21 4.34
N ILE A 145 16.62 0.73 3.14
CA ILE A 145 17.34 1.07 1.91
C ILE A 145 17.27 2.58 1.67
N VAL A 146 16.09 3.19 1.77
CA VAL A 146 15.91 4.64 1.58
C VAL A 146 16.71 5.45 2.60
N MET A 147 16.76 5.02 3.86
CA MET A 147 17.46 5.72 4.93
C MET A 147 18.99 5.66 4.81
N HIS A 148 19.55 4.55 4.31
CA HIS A 148 21.00 4.32 4.28
C HIS A 148 21.64 4.50 2.90
N THR A 149 20.84 4.59 1.84
CA THR A 149 21.32 4.45 0.46
C THR A 149 20.95 5.66 -0.40
N ARG A 150 21.87 6.09 -1.27
CA ARG A 150 21.62 7.15 -2.27
C ARG A 150 20.78 6.62 -3.44
N TRP A 151 20.16 7.53 -4.21
CA TRP A 151 19.30 7.19 -5.36
C TRP A 151 19.96 6.21 -6.37
N ARG A 152 21.28 6.34 -6.61
CA ARG A 152 22.01 5.45 -7.53
C ARG A 152 22.02 4.01 -7.04
N ALA A 153 22.33 3.82 -5.77
CA ALA A 153 22.38 2.49 -5.18
C ALA A 153 20.95 1.93 -4.96
N GLN A 154 19.94 2.77 -4.75
CA GLN A 154 18.53 2.34 -4.81
C GLN A 154 18.16 1.79 -6.21
N ALA A 155 18.55 2.48 -7.28
CA ALA A 155 18.32 2.01 -8.66
C ALA A 155 19.06 0.68 -8.95
N ILE A 156 20.29 0.53 -8.47
CA ILE A 156 21.04 -0.74 -8.56
C ILE A 156 20.31 -1.86 -7.82
N VAL A 157 19.85 -1.61 -6.58
CA VAL A 157 19.10 -2.62 -5.81
C VAL A 157 17.83 -3.05 -6.55
N VAL A 158 17.07 -2.11 -7.12
CA VAL A 158 15.89 -2.43 -7.92
C VAL A 158 16.26 -3.29 -9.13
N ALA A 159 17.29 -2.89 -9.88
CA ALA A 159 17.74 -3.65 -11.04
C ALA A 159 18.19 -5.07 -10.66
N VAL A 160 18.96 -5.21 -9.57
CA VAL A 160 19.41 -6.51 -9.05
C VAL A 160 18.22 -7.38 -8.64
N VAL A 161 17.24 -6.83 -7.91
CA VAL A 161 16.04 -7.59 -7.50
C VAL A 161 15.23 -8.05 -8.72
N LEU A 162 15.05 -7.19 -9.73
CA LEU A 162 14.33 -7.54 -10.95
C LEU A 162 15.06 -8.61 -11.77
N LEU A 163 16.38 -8.47 -11.94
CA LEU A 163 17.21 -9.45 -12.66
C LEU A 163 17.28 -10.79 -11.90
N ALA A 164 17.39 -10.74 -10.57
CA ALA A 164 17.35 -11.95 -9.74
C ALA A 164 16.01 -12.66 -9.85
N TYR A 165 14.90 -11.92 -9.79
CA TYR A 165 13.56 -12.48 -10.00
C TYR A 165 13.44 -13.13 -11.38
N TRP A 166 13.86 -12.42 -12.43
CA TRP A 166 13.86 -12.95 -13.79
C TRP A 166 14.69 -14.23 -13.92
N ALA A 167 15.91 -14.25 -13.37
CA ALA A 167 16.78 -15.42 -13.38
C ALA A 167 16.16 -16.61 -12.65
N VAL A 168 15.52 -16.39 -11.49
CA VAL A 168 14.81 -17.45 -10.75
C VAL A 168 13.66 -17.99 -11.59
N THR A 169 12.85 -17.13 -12.22
CA THR A 169 11.75 -17.59 -13.07
C THR A 169 12.22 -18.35 -14.30
N MET A 170 13.39 -18.00 -14.86
CA MET A 170 14.01 -18.72 -15.97
C MET A 170 14.64 -20.06 -15.57
N LEU A 171 15.10 -20.19 -14.32
CA LEU A 171 15.69 -21.43 -13.82
C LEU A 171 14.62 -22.46 -13.43
N VAL A 172 13.46 -21.98 -12.98
CA VAL A 172 12.33 -22.81 -12.55
C VAL A 172 11.42 -23.20 -13.73
N ALA A 173 11.45 -22.42 -14.81
CA ALA A 173 10.79 -22.73 -16.08
C ALA A 173 11.61 -23.72 -16.92
#